data_AF-A0A956I457-F1
#
_entry.id   AF-A0A956I457-F1
#
_cell.length_a   1.000
_cell.length_b   1.000
_cell.length_c   1.000
_cell.angle_alpha   90.00
_cell.angle_beta   90.00
_cell.angle_gamma   90.00
#
_symmetry.space_group_name_H-M   'P 1'
#
loop_
_entity.id
_entity.type
_entity.pdbx_description
1 polymer ?
#
loop_
_entity_poly.entity_id
_entity_poly.type
_entity_poly.pdbx_seq_one_letter_code
_entity_poly.pdbx_strand_id
1 'polypeptide(L)'
;MVPGWEAALAAIGGLVLGAGIATWLVRQRERRLLRMRVELEARLRRDVLPVLERRADVLGIPPADRGHNDDGPIALVQTLGRAIKLIEESQELPFGDTLQASREDLEEELESAEA
;
A
#
# COMPACT_ATOMS: atom_id res chain seq x y z
N MET A 1 61.87 -7.49 -4.91
CA MET A 1 61.11 -6.37 -5.50
C MET A 1 59.97 -6.99 -6.28
N VAL A 2 58.73 -6.89 -5.79
CA VAL A 2 57.56 -7.40 -6.51
C VAL A 2 57.33 -6.46 -7.70
N PRO A 3 57.27 -6.95 -8.95
CA PRO A 3 57.20 -6.08 -10.12
C PRO A 3 55.80 -5.45 -10.17
N GLY A 4 55.73 -4.11 -10.09
CA GLY A 4 54.50 -3.35 -9.84
C GLY A 4 53.37 -3.54 -10.86
N TRP A 5 53.64 -4.13 -12.02
CA TRP A 5 52.61 -4.45 -13.02
C TRP A 5 51.74 -5.66 -12.61
N GLU A 6 52.30 -6.64 -11.89
CA GLU A 6 51.54 -7.79 -11.36
C GLU A 6 50.55 -7.34 -10.28
N ALA A 7 50.98 -6.39 -9.43
CA ALA A 7 50.12 -5.79 -8.42
C ALA A 7 48.98 -4.95 -9.05
N ALA A 8 49.28 -4.22 -10.13
CA ALA A 8 48.26 -3.46 -10.87
C ALA A 8 47.22 -4.38 -11.53
N LEU A 9 47.65 -5.49 -12.14
CA LEU A 9 46.73 -6.46 -12.73
C LEU A 9 45.91 -7.21 -11.67
N ALA A 10 46.50 -7.54 -10.53
CA ALA A 10 45.77 -8.14 -9.41
C ALA A 10 44.71 -7.18 -8.86
N ALA A 11 45.02 -5.89 -8.75
CA ALA A 11 44.06 -4.88 -8.29
C ALA A 11 42.89 -4.72 -9.27
N ILE A 12 43.15 -4.68 -10.59
CA ILE A 12 42.11 -4.60 -11.61
C ILE A 12 41.26 -5.89 -11.63
N GLY A 13 41.91 -7.06 -11.54
CA GLY A 13 41.21 -8.34 -11.47
C GLY A 13 40.31 -8.46 -10.24
N GLY A 14 40.78 -8.01 -9.08
CA GLY A 14 39.99 -7.96 -7.85
C GLY A 14 38.80 -7.01 -7.94
N LEU A 15 38.95 -5.86 -8.60
CA LEU A 15 37.89 -4.87 -8.76
C LEU A 15 36.79 -5.37 -9.71
N VAL A 16 37.16 -6.01 -10.82
CA VAL A 16 36.21 -6.63 -11.76
C VAL A 16 35.46 -7.80 -11.10
N LEU A 17 36.16 -8.67 -10.37
CA LEU A 17 35.52 -9.75 -9.62
C LEU A 17 34.60 -9.24 -8.52
N GLY A 18 35.03 -8.25 -7.74
CA GLY A 18 34.23 -7.62 -6.70
C GLY A 18 32.95 -7.00 -7.26
N ALA A 19 33.06 -6.25 -8.36
CA ALA A 19 31.91 -5.64 -9.03
C ALA A 19 30.96 -6.68 -9.63
N GLY A 20 31.49 -7.75 -10.23
CA GLY A 20 30.70 -8.85 -10.78
C GLY A 20 29.89 -9.59 -9.70
N ILE A 21 30.52 -9.90 -8.56
CA ILE A 21 29.86 -10.59 -7.44
C ILE A 21 28.78 -9.69 -6.81
N ALA A 22 29.07 -8.41 -6.60
CA ALA A 22 28.11 -7.46 -6.03
C ALA A 22 26.85 -7.32 -6.90
N THR A 23 27.02 -7.15 -8.22
CA THR A 23 25.89 -7.04 -9.16
C THR A 23 25.10 -8.33 -9.29
N TRP A 24 25.75 -9.49 -9.23
CA TRP A 24 25.09 -10.79 -9.25
C TRP A 24 24.22 -11.02 -8.00
N LEU A 25 24.72 -10.69 -6.81
CA LEU A 25 23.98 -10.79 -5.54
C LEU A 25 22.72 -9.89 -5.53
N VAL A 26 22.84 -8.66 -6.02
CA VAL A 26 21.70 -7.72 -6.11
C VAL A 26 20.63 -8.28 -7.05
N ARG A 27 21.01 -8.70 -8.27
CA ARG A 27 20.08 -9.29 -9.24
C ARG A 27 19.39 -10.56 -8.71
N GLN A 28 20.11 -11.38 -7.94
CA GLN A 28 19.53 -12.59 -7.37
C GLN A 28 18.46 -12.27 -6.32
N ARG A 29 18.66 -11.23 -5.50
CA ARG A 29 17.68 -10.76 -4.52
C ARG A 29 16.44 -10.19 -5.20
N GLU A 30 16.59 -9.36 -6.22
CA GLU A 30 15.47 -8.79 -6.98
C GLU A 30 14.56 -9.88 -7.56
N ARG A 31 15.14 -10.92 -8.16
CA ARG A 31 14.37 -12.05 -8.71
C ARG A 31 13.58 -12.84 -7.67
N ARG A 32 14.00 -12.84 -6.40
CA ARG A 32 13.24 -13.48 -5.32
C ARG A 32 12.09 -12.60 -4.88
N LEU A 33 12.34 -11.31 -4.71
CA LEU A 33 11.31 -10.34 -4.31
C LEU A 33 10.20 -10.22 -5.36
N LEU A 34 10.56 -10.21 -6.64
CA LEU A 34 9.58 -10.19 -7.73
C LEU A 34 8.68 -11.43 -7.70
N ARG A 35 9.24 -12.62 -7.50
CA ARG A 35 8.46 -13.86 -7.38
C ARG A 35 7.52 -13.83 -6.19
N MET A 36 8.00 -13.39 -5.03
CA MET A 36 7.18 -13.25 -3.83
C MET A 36 6.03 -12.26 -4.03
N ARG A 37 6.27 -11.13 -4.71
CA ARG A 37 5.23 -10.16 -5.04
C ARG A 37 4.16 -10.76 -5.95
N VAL A 38 4.56 -11.39 -7.04
CA VAL A 38 3.62 -12.02 -7.99
C VAL A 38 2.78 -13.09 -7.29
N GLU A 39 3.38 -13.91 -6.44
CA GLU A 39 2.65 -14.93 -5.69
C GLU A 39 1.66 -14.31 -4.68
N LEU A 40 2.08 -13.27 -3.97
CA LEU A 40 1.21 -12.55 -3.05
C LEU A 40 0.03 -11.88 -3.79
N GLU A 41 0.29 -11.22 -4.90
CA GLU A 41 -0.72 -10.58 -5.73
C GLU A 41 -1.74 -11.60 -6.26
N ALA A 42 -1.27 -12.77 -6.70
CA ALA A 42 -2.14 -13.85 -7.13
C ALA A 42 -3.00 -14.39 -5.97
N ARG A 43 -2.43 -14.56 -4.77
CA ARG A 43 -3.18 -14.98 -3.58
C ARG A 43 -4.21 -13.95 -3.16
N LEU A 44 -3.86 -12.65 -3.16
CA LEU A 44 -4.79 -11.58 -2.82
C LEU A 44 -5.97 -11.55 -3.80
N ARG A 45 -5.70 -11.65 -5.10
CA ARG A 45 -6.75 -11.68 -6.13
C ARG A 45 -7.66 -12.89 -6.00
N ARG A 46 -7.12 -14.06 -5.66
CA ARG A 46 -7.91 -15.30 -5.59
C ARG A 46 -8.68 -15.45 -4.28
N ASP A 47 -8.05 -15.13 -3.16
CA ASP A 47 -8.54 -15.54 -1.84
C ASP A 47 -9.13 -14.36 -1.04
N VAL A 48 -8.58 -13.15 -1.19
CA VAL A 48 -8.94 -11.99 -0.35
C VAL A 48 -9.95 -11.07 -1.05
N LEU A 49 -9.69 -10.73 -2.31
CA LEU A 49 -10.52 -9.81 -3.08
C LEU A 49 -11.99 -10.23 -3.16
N PRO A 50 -12.34 -11.50 -3.47
CA PRO A 50 -13.73 -11.91 -3.53
C PRO A 50 -14.48 -11.75 -2.19
N VAL A 51 -13.77 -11.91 -1.07
CA VAL A 51 -14.34 -11.73 0.27
C VAL A 51 -14.61 -10.25 0.53
N LEU A 52 -13.66 -9.38 0.20
CA LEU A 52 -13.80 -7.93 0.37
C LEU A 52 -14.86 -7.34 -0.56
N GLU A 53 -14.89 -7.76 -1.82
CA GLU A 53 -15.92 -7.35 -2.77
C GLU A 53 -17.31 -7.75 -2.29
N ARG A 54 -17.48 -9.00 -1.87
CA ARG A 54 -18.75 -9.47 -1.31
C ARG A 54 -19.15 -8.70 -0.05
N ARG A 55 -18.19 -8.33 0.81
CA ARG A 55 -18.46 -7.53 2.01
C ARG A 55 -18.85 -6.10 1.63
N ALA A 56 -18.16 -5.50 0.67
CA ALA A 56 -18.48 -4.19 0.14
C ALA A 56 -19.87 -4.14 -0.51
N ASP A 57 -20.28 -5.20 -1.20
CA ASP A 57 -21.64 -5.34 -1.73
C ASP A 57 -22.69 -5.38 -0.62
N VAL A 58 -22.45 -6.16 0.45
CA VAL A 58 -23.35 -6.24 1.61
C VAL A 58 -23.49 -4.90 2.31
N LEU A 59 -22.40 -4.12 2.40
CA LEU A 59 -22.38 -2.79 3.01
C LEU A 59 -22.85 -1.68 2.07
N GLY A 60 -23.18 -2.00 0.80
CA GLY A 60 -23.66 -1.02 -0.16
C GLY A 60 -22.62 0.01 -0.61
N ILE A 61 -21.32 -0.30 -0.49
CA ILE A 61 -20.24 0.63 -0.89
C ILE A 61 -20.34 0.91 -2.39
N PRO A 62 -20.39 2.16 -2.85
CA PRO A 62 -20.53 2.47 -4.28
C PRO A 62 -19.26 2.10 -5.06
N PRO A 63 -19.36 1.74 -6.35
CA PRO A 63 -18.22 1.28 -7.15
C PRO A 63 -17.04 2.26 -7.22
N ALA A 64 -17.33 3.57 -7.16
CA ALA A 64 -16.34 4.64 -7.16
C ALA A 64 -15.38 4.55 -5.96
N ASP A 65 -15.87 4.11 -4.80
CA ASP A 65 -15.10 4.03 -3.55
C ASP A 65 -14.41 2.67 -3.36
N ARG A 66 -14.61 1.75 -4.31
CA ARG A 66 -14.02 0.39 -4.27
C ARG A 66 -12.62 0.31 -4.90
N GLY A 67 -12.05 1.43 -5.36
CA GLY A 67 -10.68 1.47 -5.88
C GLY A 67 -10.47 0.77 -7.23
N HIS A 68 -11.49 0.66 -8.08
CA HIS A 68 -11.41 -0.03 -9.38
C HIS A 68 -10.32 0.52 -10.33
N ASN A 69 -9.82 1.73 -10.08
CA ASN A 69 -8.75 2.38 -10.85
C ASN A 69 -7.35 2.11 -10.27
N ASP A 70 -7.23 1.34 -9.18
CA ASP A 70 -5.95 1.12 -8.52
C ASP A 70 -5.05 0.17 -9.32
N ASP A 71 -3.77 0.53 -9.42
CA ASP A 71 -2.73 -0.27 -10.08
C ASP A 71 -2.33 -1.47 -9.20
N GLY A 72 -3.16 -2.52 -9.27
CA GLY A 72 -2.84 -3.85 -8.75
C GLY A 72 -3.63 -4.27 -7.51
N PRO A 73 -3.64 -5.58 -7.21
CA PRO A 73 -4.53 -6.17 -6.21
C PRO A 73 -4.20 -5.74 -4.78
N ILE A 74 -2.96 -5.35 -4.49
CA ILE A 74 -2.57 -4.86 -3.16
C ILE A 74 -3.24 -3.52 -2.86
N ALA A 75 -3.16 -2.57 -3.79
CA ALA A 75 -3.76 -1.25 -3.64
C ALA A 75 -5.29 -1.38 -3.55
N LEU A 76 -5.88 -2.18 -4.44
CA LEU A 76 -7.31 -2.46 -4.44
C LEU A 76 -7.81 -3.02 -3.10
N VAL A 77 -7.08 -3.98 -2.51
CA VAL A 77 -7.39 -4.56 -1.19
C VAL A 77 -7.32 -3.51 -0.08
N GLN A 78 -6.34 -2.60 -0.11
CA GLN A 78 -6.23 -1.54 0.88
C GLN A 78 -7.36 -0.52 0.76
N THR A 79 -7.71 -0.12 -0.46
CA THR A 79 -8.79 0.82 -0.72
C THR A 79 -10.14 0.24 -0.28
N LEU A 80 -10.47 -0.98 -0.71
CA LEU A 80 -11.67 -1.70 -0.27
C LEU A 80 -11.72 -1.88 1.25
N GLY A 81 -10.62 -2.34 1.86
CA GLY A 81 -10.56 -2.53 3.31
C GLY A 81 -10.78 -1.24 4.09
N ARG A 82 -10.23 -0.12 3.59
CA ARG A 82 -10.44 1.20 4.20
C ARG A 82 -11.89 1.66 4.05
N ALA A 83 -12.49 1.51 2.87
CA ALA A 83 -13.87 1.89 2.63
C ALA A 83 -14.85 1.10 3.51
N ILE A 84 -14.64 -0.23 3.60
CA ILE A 84 -15.41 -1.12 4.49
C ILE A 84 -15.31 -0.64 5.94
N LYS A 85 -14.08 -0.43 6.41
CA LYS A 85 -13.83 -0.01 7.78
C LYS A 85 -14.51 1.33 8.11
N LEU A 86 -14.44 2.29 7.20
CA LEU A 86 -15.06 3.61 7.40
C LEU A 86 -16.58 3.50 7.57
N ILE A 87 -17.24 2.68 6.75
CA ILE A 87 -18.68 2.47 6.87
C ILE A 87 -19.01 1.70 8.16
N GLU A 88 -18.26 0.66 8.50
CA GLU A 88 -18.48 -0.08 9.75
C GLU A 88 -18.34 0.82 10.98
N GLU A 89 -17.32 1.69 11.03
CA GLU A 89 -17.15 2.67 12.10
C GLU A 89 -18.30 3.70 12.15
N SER A 90 -18.81 4.15 10.99
CA SER A 90 -19.97 5.05 10.95
C SER A 90 -21.26 4.40 11.47
N GLN A 91 -21.43 3.09 11.26
CA GLN A 91 -22.60 2.35 11.76
C GLN A 91 -22.48 2.01 13.25
N GLU A 92 -21.26 1.89 13.77
CA GLU A 92 -21.03 1.67 15.20
C GLU A 92 -21.21 2.94 16.06
N LEU A 93 -21.22 4.14 15.46
CA LEU A 93 -21.43 5.39 16.19
C LEU A 93 -22.92 5.76 16.22
N PRO A 94 -23.65 5.51 17.32
CA PRO A 94 -25.11 5.65 17.36
C PRO A 94 -25.62 7.10 17.39
N PHE A 95 -24.72 8.08 17.37
CA PHE A 95 -25.02 9.50 17.58
C PHE A 95 -24.33 10.44 16.57
N GLY A 96 -23.82 9.92 15.45
CA GLY A 96 -23.15 10.73 14.42
C GLY A 96 -24.05 11.88 13.92
N ASP A 97 -25.29 11.55 13.56
CA ASP A 97 -26.27 12.53 13.07
C ASP A 97 -26.63 13.58 14.13
N THR A 98 -26.74 13.17 15.40
CA THR A 98 -27.07 14.09 16.48
C THR A 98 -25.91 15.01 16.84
N LEU A 99 -24.67 14.54 16.78
CA LEU A 99 -23.49 15.38 17.04
C LEU A 99 -23.24 16.39 15.92
N GLN A 100 -23.56 16.03 14.68
CA GLN A 100 -23.41 16.93 13.54
C GLN A 100 -24.45 18.05 13.59
N ALA A 101 -25.71 17.74 13.90
CA ALA A 101 -26.75 18.73 14.13
C ALA A 101 -26.41 19.68 15.29
N SER A 102 -25.95 19.15 16.43
CA SER A 102 -25.55 20.00 17.57
C SER A 102 -24.34 20.89 17.28
N ARG A 103 -23.52 20.55 16.29
CA ARG A 103 -22.37 21.36 15.89
C ARG A 103 -22.79 22.53 14.99
N GLU A 104 -23.69 22.28 14.05
CA GLU A 104 -24.25 23.32 13.17
C GLU A 104 -25.02 24.37 13.99
N ASP A 105 -25.84 23.94 14.96
CA ASP A 105 -26.56 24.84 15.87
C ASP A 105 -25.60 25.74 16.69
N LEU A 106 -24.47 25.19 17.13
CA LEU A 106 -23.45 25.92 17.90
C LEU A 106 -22.67 26.94 17.06
N GLU A 107 -22.42 26.64 15.78
CA GLU A 107 -21.75 27.56 14.86
C GLU A 107 -22.67 28.75 14.50
N GLU A 108 -23.96 28.52 14.27
CA GLU A 108 -24.94 29.62 14.09
C GLU A 108 -25.04 30.53 15.32
N GLU A 109 -25.05 29.93 16.53
CA GLU A 109 -25.15 30.70 17.77
C GLU A 109 -23.90 31.58 17.98
N LEU A 110 -22.71 31.07 17.65
CA LEU A 110 -21.46 31.82 17.70
C LEU A 110 -21.38 32.95 16.67
N GLU A 111 -21.78 32.71 15.41
CA GLU A 111 -21.84 33.78 14.39
C GLU A 111 -22.83 34.89 14.77
N SER A 112 -23.96 34.53 15.39
CA SER A 112 -24.95 35.50 15.86
C SER A 112 -24.48 36.33 17.07
N ALA A 113 -23.51 35.82 17.85
CA ALA A 113 -22.95 36.49 19.02
C ALA A 113 -21.77 37.42 18.67
N GLU A 114 -21.13 37.23 17.51
CA GLU A 114 -20.02 38.07 17.02
C GLU A 114 -20.47 39.23 16.12
N ALA A 115 -21.74 39.26 15.67
CA ALA A 115 -22.34 40.30 14.84
C ALA A 115 -23.01 41.43 15.64
#